data_AF-A0A2N1PF46-F1
#
_entry.id   AF-A0A2N1PF46-F1
#
_cell.length_a   1.000
_cell.length_b   1.000
_cell.length_c   1.000
_cell.angle_alpha   90.00
_cell.angle_beta   90.00
_cell.angle_gamma   90.00
#
_symmetry.space_group_name_H-M   'P 1'
#
loop_
_entity.id
_entity.type
_entity.pdbx_description
1 polymer ?
#
loop_
_entity_poly.entity_id
_entity_poly.type
_entity_poly.pdbx_seq_one_letter_code
_entity_poly.pdbx_strand_id
1 'polypeptide(L)'
;KYGIYQSVGDTTGPAGVMRSLIVMPIFFEFAKMIEKYAPNAWVINFTNPMTMCLQSLYEGFPKIKAYGNCHEVFGSQKDLAEIYNTFVKKDVATREDVHIDVSGINHFTWINQMSCFGQDLMPLYDQHVKTYGKLKGKHDKEDYHVGYPFTSESQVKYDLYKRYGSMAAAGDRHLAEFMPKSLYLKDLNTIAKYKFHLTPIQWRKDRLVEQEKKIRLLIEEKEPLKITSSGEEGIRQIKALLGMETLITNVNHLNLGQAQGLPLGQVVETNAVFRYDSLTPTIAKKLPIKVEKMVKRLMKNHQLLMKSFQTKDLKYAFQALVNDPLCNTVDKNELNKMFKEMVDLLNPHLDIYMR
;
A
#
# COMPACT_ATOMS: atom_id res chain seq x y z
N LYS A 1 -23.44 -3.02 -6.00
CA LYS A 1 -24.23 -4.20 -6.44
C LYS A 1 -24.13 -5.34 -5.43
N TYR A 2 -22.95 -5.91 -5.21
CA TYR A 2 -22.76 -7.09 -4.33
C TYR A 2 -22.48 -6.77 -2.85
N GLY A 3 -22.84 -5.55 -2.41
CA GLY A 3 -22.58 -5.09 -1.04
C GLY A 3 -21.11 -5.01 -0.63
N ILE A 4 -20.14 -5.02 -1.55
CA ILE A 4 -18.72 -4.83 -1.23
C ILE A 4 -18.36 -3.36 -1.47
N TYR A 5 -17.90 -2.68 -0.43
CA TYR A 5 -17.33 -1.33 -0.51
C TYR A 5 -15.80 -1.43 -0.60
N GLN A 6 -15.20 -0.58 -1.41
CA GLN A 6 -13.74 -0.40 -1.53
C GLN A 6 -13.46 1.09 -1.40
N SER A 7 -12.57 1.45 -0.48
CA SER A 7 -12.13 2.83 -0.25
C SER A 7 -11.18 3.31 -1.33
N VAL A 8 -10.36 2.41 -1.88
CA VAL A 8 -9.30 2.72 -2.84
C VAL A 8 -9.44 1.86 -4.08
N GLY A 9 -9.51 0.53 -3.90
CA GLY A 9 -9.70 -0.46 -4.97
C GLY A 9 -8.51 -0.60 -5.92
N ASP A 10 -7.28 -0.28 -5.51
CA ASP A 10 -6.09 -0.38 -6.37
C ASP A 10 -5.06 -1.42 -5.93
N THR A 11 -5.28 -2.07 -4.78
CA THR A 11 -4.28 -2.95 -4.14
C THR A 11 -4.80 -4.36 -3.89
N THR A 12 -5.89 -4.49 -3.13
CA THR A 12 -6.53 -5.78 -2.78
C THR A 12 -8.02 -5.74 -3.11
N GLY A 13 -8.78 -6.79 -2.74
CA GLY A 13 -10.21 -6.85 -2.99
C GLY A 13 -10.55 -7.11 -4.45
N PRO A 14 -11.85 -7.09 -4.81
CA PRO A 14 -12.30 -7.32 -6.17
C PRO A 14 -11.60 -6.46 -7.23
N ALA A 15 -11.46 -5.16 -6.98
CA ALA A 15 -10.84 -4.25 -7.94
C ALA A 15 -9.32 -4.44 -7.99
N GLY A 16 -8.65 -4.69 -6.87
CA GLY A 16 -7.22 -5.01 -6.84
C GLY A 16 -6.88 -6.31 -7.60
N VAL A 17 -7.73 -7.34 -7.48
CA VAL A 17 -7.60 -8.59 -8.24
C VAL A 17 -7.69 -8.33 -9.75
N MET A 18 -8.73 -7.63 -10.21
CA MET A 18 -8.90 -7.33 -11.64
C MET A 18 -7.78 -6.43 -12.17
N ARG A 19 -7.39 -5.41 -11.39
CA ARG A 19 -6.28 -4.53 -11.73
C ARG A 19 -4.98 -5.32 -11.87
N SER A 20 -4.73 -6.29 -10.99
CA SER A 20 -3.57 -7.18 -11.09
C SER A 20 -3.55 -7.91 -12.43
N LEU A 21 -4.67 -8.52 -12.83
CA LEU A 21 -4.75 -9.25 -14.10
C LEU A 21 -4.41 -8.38 -15.32
N ILE A 22 -4.80 -7.10 -15.29
CA ILE A 22 -4.50 -6.13 -16.35
C ILE A 22 -3.03 -5.72 -16.35
N VAL A 23 -2.45 -5.43 -15.18
CA VAL A 23 -1.09 -4.85 -15.12
C VAL A 23 0.03 -5.88 -15.20
N MET A 24 -0.17 -7.12 -14.71
CA MET A 24 0.90 -8.13 -14.69
C MET A 24 1.50 -8.39 -16.09
N PRO A 25 0.70 -8.57 -17.17
CA PRO A 25 1.25 -8.76 -18.52
C PRO A 25 2.05 -7.56 -19.00
N ILE A 26 1.59 -6.33 -18.70
CA ILE A 26 2.27 -5.10 -19.09
C ILE A 26 3.64 -5.00 -18.40
N PHE A 27 3.69 -5.26 -17.10
CA PHE A 27 4.94 -5.23 -16.33
C PHE A 27 5.91 -6.34 -16.72
N PHE A 28 5.40 -7.52 -17.09
CA PHE A 28 6.23 -8.59 -17.64
C PHE A 28 6.91 -8.16 -18.95
N GLU A 29 6.17 -7.52 -19.87
CA GLU A 29 6.74 -6.97 -21.11
C GLU A 29 7.75 -5.84 -20.83
N PHE A 30 7.48 -4.96 -19.86
CA PHE A 30 8.48 -3.98 -19.42
C PHE A 30 9.76 -4.64 -18.95
N ALA A 31 9.67 -5.73 -18.19
CA ALA A 31 10.84 -6.48 -17.74
C ALA A 31 11.66 -7.01 -18.93
N LYS A 32 11.00 -7.58 -19.95
CA LYS A 32 11.66 -8.07 -21.18
C LYS A 32 12.33 -6.96 -21.98
N MET A 33 11.69 -5.79 -22.05
CA MET A 33 12.27 -4.62 -22.70
C MET A 33 13.48 -4.09 -21.93
N ILE A 34 13.41 -4.05 -20.60
CA ILE A 34 14.53 -3.63 -19.74
C ILE A 34 15.69 -4.62 -19.84
N GLU A 35 15.43 -5.93 -19.82
CA GLU A 35 16.43 -6.98 -20.05
C GLU A 35 17.17 -6.77 -21.38
N LYS A 36 16.44 -6.40 -22.43
CA LYS A 36 17.01 -6.20 -23.78
C LYS A 36 17.79 -4.89 -23.93
N TYR A 37 17.27 -3.78 -23.41
CA TYR A 37 17.78 -2.44 -23.73
C TYR A 37 18.50 -1.73 -22.58
N ALA A 38 18.23 -2.11 -21.34
CA ALA A 38 18.81 -1.47 -20.15
C ALA A 38 19.04 -2.46 -18.99
N PRO A 39 19.72 -3.61 -19.21
CA PRO A 39 19.79 -4.70 -18.23
C PRO A 39 20.45 -4.33 -16.90
N ASN A 40 21.24 -3.25 -16.87
CA ASN A 40 21.95 -2.78 -15.69
C ASN A 40 21.23 -1.64 -14.94
N ALA A 41 20.10 -1.15 -15.46
CA ALA A 41 19.38 -0.03 -14.86
C ALA A 41 18.65 -0.44 -13.57
N TRP A 42 18.60 0.48 -12.61
CA TRP A 42 17.67 0.39 -11.49
C TRP A 42 16.25 0.77 -11.93
N VAL A 43 15.27 0.01 -11.48
CA VAL A 43 13.86 0.21 -11.77
C VAL A 43 13.13 0.56 -10.48
N ILE A 44 12.52 1.75 -10.46
CA ILE A 44 11.71 2.22 -9.33
C ILE A 44 10.24 2.13 -9.73
N ASN A 45 9.50 1.20 -9.13
CA ASN A 45 8.07 1.08 -9.36
C ASN A 45 7.28 1.93 -8.35
N PHE A 46 6.36 2.74 -8.85
CA PHE A 46 5.35 3.46 -8.07
C PHE A 46 3.92 2.96 -8.34
N THR A 47 3.75 2.01 -9.26
CA THR A 47 2.45 1.59 -9.77
C THR A 47 1.82 0.52 -8.89
N ASN A 48 0.55 0.71 -8.55
CA ASN A 48 -0.27 -0.29 -7.88
C ASN A 48 -0.96 -1.26 -8.86
N PRO A 49 -1.19 -2.54 -8.46
CA PRO A 49 -0.87 -3.14 -7.16
C PRO A 49 0.62 -3.44 -7.03
N MET A 50 1.31 -2.75 -6.11
CA MET A 50 2.77 -2.70 -6.01
C MET A 50 3.43 -4.08 -6.06
N THR A 51 2.91 -5.00 -5.25
CA THR A 51 3.40 -6.38 -5.14
C THR A 51 3.32 -7.11 -6.47
N MET A 52 2.19 -7.02 -7.18
CA MET A 52 1.97 -7.75 -8.42
C MET A 52 2.77 -7.17 -9.58
N CYS A 53 2.91 -5.84 -9.63
CA CYS A 53 3.79 -5.15 -10.58
C CYS A 53 5.25 -5.63 -10.42
N LEU A 54 5.78 -5.64 -9.19
CA LEU A 54 7.14 -6.09 -8.92
C LEU A 54 7.33 -7.59 -9.17
N GLN A 55 6.39 -8.43 -8.73
CA GLN A 55 6.44 -9.87 -9.02
C GLN A 55 6.50 -10.14 -10.52
N SER A 56 5.76 -9.39 -11.33
CA SER A 56 5.78 -9.51 -12.79
C SER A 56 7.10 -9.05 -13.40
N LEU A 57 7.73 -8.02 -12.84
CA LEU A 57 9.08 -7.59 -13.25
C LEU A 57 10.12 -8.70 -13.01
N TYR A 58 10.12 -9.28 -11.82
CA TYR A 58 11.02 -10.37 -11.48
C TYR A 58 10.72 -11.67 -12.24
N GLU A 59 9.45 -11.93 -12.58
CA GLU A 59 9.07 -13.06 -13.44
C GLU A 59 9.61 -12.87 -14.86
N GLY A 60 9.49 -11.67 -15.43
CA GLY A 60 9.94 -11.37 -16.78
C GLY A 60 11.45 -11.23 -16.91
N PHE A 61 12.12 -10.67 -15.90
CA PHE A 61 13.59 -10.55 -15.87
C PHE A 61 14.10 -10.87 -14.45
N PRO A 62 14.46 -12.12 -14.14
CA PRO A 62 14.83 -12.54 -12.79
C PRO A 62 16.02 -11.81 -12.16
N LYS A 63 16.90 -11.22 -12.97
CA LYS A 63 18.08 -10.45 -12.51
C LYS A 63 17.83 -8.94 -12.47
N ILE A 64 16.60 -8.49 -12.71
CA ILE A 64 16.26 -7.06 -12.71
C ILE A 64 16.61 -6.41 -11.37
N LYS A 65 17.19 -5.21 -11.42
CA LYS A 65 17.43 -4.39 -10.23
C LYS A 65 16.18 -3.55 -9.94
N ALA A 66 15.12 -4.18 -9.44
CA ALA A 66 13.82 -3.53 -9.24
C ALA A 66 13.39 -3.45 -7.78
N TYR A 67 12.84 -2.31 -7.39
CA TYR A 67 12.17 -2.15 -6.10
C TYR A 67 10.97 -1.22 -6.24
N GLY A 68 10.08 -1.28 -5.26
CA GLY A 68 8.88 -0.47 -5.21
C GLY A 68 8.97 0.60 -4.13
N ASN A 69 8.47 1.79 -4.43
CA ASN A 69 8.47 2.91 -3.51
C ASN A 69 7.03 3.34 -3.20
N CYS A 70 6.69 3.45 -1.92
CA CYS A 70 5.38 3.86 -1.44
C CYS A 70 5.53 4.82 -0.25
N HIS A 71 4.71 5.87 -0.21
CA HIS A 71 4.80 6.91 0.81
C HIS A 71 3.98 6.68 2.09
N GLU A 72 3.19 5.61 2.15
CA GLU A 72 2.24 5.40 3.27
C GLU A 72 2.96 5.33 4.63
N VAL A 73 4.16 4.76 4.66
CA VAL A 73 5.00 4.68 5.85
C VAL A 73 5.50 6.06 6.29
N PHE A 74 5.75 6.99 5.35
CA PHE A 74 6.17 8.36 5.67
C PHE A 74 5.07 9.11 6.42
N GLY A 75 3.80 8.86 6.07
CA GLY A 75 2.66 9.37 6.82
C GLY A 75 2.67 8.90 8.27
N SER A 76 2.97 7.61 8.50
CA SER A 76 3.08 7.06 9.85
C SER A 76 4.27 7.61 10.64
N GLN A 77 5.41 7.91 9.99
CA GLN A 77 6.52 8.60 10.64
C GLN A 77 6.15 10.04 11.03
N LYS A 78 5.39 10.76 10.20
CA LYS A 78 4.88 12.10 10.54
C LYS A 78 3.95 12.04 11.76
N ASP A 79 3.00 11.11 11.78
CA ASP A 79 2.13 10.90 12.95
C ASP A 79 2.95 10.67 14.23
N LEU A 80 4.01 9.86 14.15
CA LEU A 80 4.88 9.55 15.28
C LEU A 80 5.73 10.75 15.73
N ALA A 81 6.21 11.57 14.80
CA ALA A 81 6.90 12.82 15.12
C ALA A 81 5.96 13.80 15.85
N GLU A 82 4.71 13.91 15.41
CA GLU A 82 3.69 14.74 16.08
C GLU A 82 3.37 14.23 17.50
N ILE A 83 3.28 12.91 17.68
CA ILE A 83 3.11 12.28 19.01
C ILE A 83 4.31 12.62 19.91
N TYR A 84 5.55 12.46 19.42
CA TYR A 84 6.74 12.84 20.18
C TYR A 84 6.69 14.31 20.60
N ASN A 85 6.43 15.21 19.65
CA ASN A 85 6.34 16.66 19.90
C ASN A 85 5.25 17.01 20.93
N THR A 86 4.14 16.27 20.93
CA THR A 86 3.02 16.47 21.85
C THR A 86 3.35 16.05 23.28
N PHE A 87 3.98 14.88 23.46
CA PHE A 87 4.22 14.29 24.78
C PHE A 87 5.55 14.70 25.42
N VAL A 88 6.62 14.85 24.63
CA VAL A 88 7.97 15.10 25.15
C VAL A 88 8.27 16.59 25.26
N LYS A 89 7.81 17.41 24.30
CA LYS A 89 7.93 18.89 24.29
C LYS A 89 9.34 19.45 24.55
N LYS A 90 10.38 18.66 24.29
CA LYS A 90 11.78 19.06 24.50
C LYS A 90 12.47 19.48 23.20
N ASP A 91 12.31 18.69 22.17
CA ASP A 91 12.85 18.90 20.83
C ASP A 91 11.69 18.88 19.82
N VAL A 92 11.89 19.44 18.62
CA VAL A 92 10.92 19.40 17.53
C VAL A 92 11.37 18.34 16.51
N ALA A 93 10.78 17.16 16.60
CA ALA A 93 11.00 16.06 15.68
C ALA A 93 10.32 16.30 14.33
N THR A 94 11.02 15.91 13.27
CA THR A 94 10.49 15.71 11.92
C THR A 94 10.34 14.22 11.63
N ARG A 95 9.78 13.83 10.47
CA ARG A 95 9.64 12.41 10.12
C ARG A 95 11.00 11.71 10.00
N GLU A 96 12.04 12.45 9.61
CA GLU A 96 13.39 11.95 9.39
C GLU A 96 14.08 11.56 10.71
N ASP A 97 13.68 12.17 11.83
CA ASP A 97 14.15 11.87 13.18
C ASP A 97 13.49 10.61 13.77
N VAL A 98 12.43 10.11 13.13
CA VAL A 98 11.68 8.93 13.55
C VAL A 98 12.22 7.70 12.83
N HIS A 99 12.87 6.84 13.62
CA HIS A 99 13.35 5.54 13.16
C HIS A 99 12.33 4.45 13.51
N ILE A 100 11.96 3.65 12.52
CA ILE A 100 10.97 2.58 12.66
C ILE A 100 11.51 1.26 12.16
N ASP A 101 11.07 0.16 12.76
CA ASP A 101 11.22 -1.19 12.24
C ASP A 101 9.89 -1.63 11.62
N VAL A 102 9.82 -1.52 10.29
CA VAL A 102 8.61 -1.79 9.50
C VAL A 102 8.72 -3.13 8.76
N SER A 103 7.64 -3.91 8.78
CA SER A 103 7.52 -5.16 8.02
C SER A 103 6.08 -5.38 7.55
N GLY A 104 5.92 -5.99 6.38
CA GLY A 104 4.62 -6.40 5.86
C GLY A 104 4.62 -6.50 4.35
N ILE A 105 3.53 -6.06 3.73
CA ILE A 105 3.38 -5.91 2.29
C ILE A 105 2.86 -4.50 2.01
N ASN A 106 3.02 -4.00 0.78
CA ASN A 106 2.54 -2.68 0.38
C ASN A 106 1.11 -2.39 0.87
N HIS A 107 0.92 -1.23 1.51
CA HIS A 107 -0.33 -0.76 2.12
C HIS A 107 -0.85 -1.58 3.33
N PHE A 108 -0.15 -2.64 3.74
CA PHE A 108 -0.46 -3.44 4.93
C PHE A 108 0.81 -3.76 5.72
N THR A 109 1.57 -2.70 5.99
CA THR A 109 2.79 -2.67 6.78
C THR A 109 2.50 -2.47 8.26
N TRP A 110 3.42 -2.92 9.11
CA TRP A 110 3.29 -2.89 10.56
C TRP A 110 4.63 -2.49 11.19
N ILE A 111 4.57 -1.67 12.23
CA ILE A 111 5.72 -1.15 12.97
C ILE A 111 5.78 -1.87 14.32
N ASN A 112 6.92 -2.53 14.58
CA ASN A 112 7.17 -3.26 15.83
C ASN A 112 8.13 -2.53 16.77
N GLN A 113 8.94 -1.62 16.23
CA GLN A 113 9.79 -0.73 17.00
C GLN A 113 9.73 0.65 16.39
N MET A 114 9.73 1.66 17.25
CA MET A 114 9.70 3.05 16.84
C MET A 114 10.47 3.86 17.86
N SER A 115 11.36 4.73 17.42
CA SER A 115 12.15 5.60 18.29
C SER A 115 12.35 6.97 17.65
N CYS A 116 12.46 8.00 18.47
CA CYS A 116 12.83 9.35 18.05
C CYS A 116 13.80 9.93 19.08
N PHE A 117 14.92 10.52 18.62
CA PHE A 117 15.98 11.06 19.49
C PHE A 117 16.40 10.12 20.64
N GLY A 118 16.51 8.82 20.36
CA GLY A 118 16.89 7.79 21.35
C GLY A 118 15.80 7.38 22.33
N GLN A 119 14.59 7.93 22.23
CA GLN A 119 13.44 7.56 23.06
C GLN A 119 12.54 6.55 22.34
N ASP A 120 12.16 5.47 23.03
CA ASP A 120 11.14 4.52 22.55
C ASP A 120 9.76 5.20 22.48
N LEU A 121 9.15 5.16 21.28
CA LEU A 121 7.85 5.76 21.02
C LEU A 121 6.68 4.80 21.31
N MET A 122 6.91 3.49 21.50
CA MET A 122 5.83 2.54 21.77
C MET A 122 4.96 2.94 22.98
N PRO A 123 5.51 3.35 24.14
CA PRO A 123 4.71 3.81 25.28
C PRO A 123 3.92 5.08 25.00
N LEU A 124 4.51 6.02 24.25
CA LEU A 124 3.83 7.27 23.87
C LEU A 124 2.69 7.00 22.90
N TYR A 125 2.89 6.10 21.94
CA TYR A 125 1.85 5.66 21.02
C TYR A 125 0.72 4.94 21.76
N ASP A 126 1.02 4.09 22.74
CA ASP A 126 0.00 3.45 23.59
C ASP A 126 -0.83 4.48 24.37
N GLN A 127 -0.18 5.49 24.97
CA GLN A 127 -0.87 6.59 25.65
C GLN A 127 -1.73 7.42 24.68
N HIS A 128 -1.22 7.70 23.49
CA HIS A 128 -1.96 8.37 22.42
C HIS A 128 -3.22 7.59 22.03
N VAL A 129 -3.09 6.28 21.79
CA VAL A 129 -4.22 5.41 21.44
C VAL A 129 -5.25 5.34 22.57
N LYS A 130 -4.83 5.29 23.84
CA LYS A 130 -5.74 5.34 25.00
C LYS A 130 -6.53 6.64 25.08
N THR A 131 -5.93 7.74 24.62
CA THR A 131 -6.50 9.10 24.67
C THR A 131 -7.44 9.36 23.49
N TYR A 132 -7.00 9.05 22.27
CA TYR A 132 -7.66 9.42 21.02
C TYR A 132 -8.31 8.26 20.26
N GLY A 133 -7.96 7.01 20.59
CA GLY A 133 -8.49 5.79 19.97
C GLY A 133 -9.86 5.34 20.47
N LYS A 134 -10.65 6.26 21.01
CA LYS A 134 -12.04 6.03 21.42
C LYS A 134 -12.97 6.56 20.33
N LEU A 135 -13.79 5.67 19.77
CA LEU A 135 -14.83 6.04 18.81
C LEU A 135 -15.83 6.96 19.52
N LYS A 136 -15.84 8.25 19.17
CA LYS A 136 -16.83 9.22 19.67
C LYS A 136 -18.16 8.98 18.93
N GLY A 137 -19.29 9.13 19.65
CA GLY A 137 -20.63 8.78 19.15
C GLY A 137 -21.35 9.90 18.40
N LYS A 138 -22.29 9.47 17.52
CA LYS A 138 -23.15 10.22 16.56
C LYS A 138 -22.43 11.26 15.70
N HIS A 139 -22.35 10.96 14.40
CA HIS A 139 -21.95 11.90 13.37
C HIS A 139 -23.08 12.08 12.37
N ASP A 140 -23.25 13.31 11.90
CA ASP A 140 -24.19 13.61 10.84
C ASP A 140 -23.72 12.96 9.54
N LYS A 141 -24.65 12.26 8.88
CA LYS A 141 -24.38 11.48 7.66
C LYS A 141 -23.90 12.36 6.49
N GLU A 142 -24.10 13.66 6.57
CA GLU A 142 -23.87 14.61 5.48
C GLU A 142 -22.39 14.97 5.29
N ASP A 143 -21.55 14.92 6.32
CA ASP A 143 -20.13 15.33 6.22
C ASP A 143 -19.23 14.30 5.50
N TYR A 144 -19.58 13.01 5.54
CA TYR A 144 -18.65 11.95 5.17
C TYR A 144 -18.44 11.76 3.66
N HIS A 145 -19.29 12.39 2.84
CA HIS A 145 -19.13 12.47 1.39
C HIS A 145 -18.42 13.74 0.92
N VAL A 146 -18.08 14.68 1.84
CA VAL A 146 -17.68 16.05 1.50
C VAL A 146 -16.23 16.39 1.97
N GLY A 147 -15.48 15.42 2.47
CA GLY A 147 -14.07 15.59 2.89
C GLY A 147 -13.02 15.26 1.82
N TYR A 148 -11.80 15.78 1.96
CA TYR A 148 -10.64 15.41 1.12
C TYR A 148 -10.34 13.91 1.30
N PRO A 149 -10.36 13.06 0.25
CA PRO A 149 -10.40 11.59 0.42
C PRO A 149 -9.19 10.94 1.10
N PHE A 150 -8.15 11.71 1.40
CA PHE A 150 -6.90 11.24 2.02
C PHE A 150 -6.81 11.59 3.51
N THR A 151 -7.77 12.30 4.10
CA THR A 151 -7.82 12.58 5.54
C THR A 151 -8.45 11.42 6.32
N SER A 152 -8.02 11.22 7.57
CA SER A 152 -8.68 10.32 8.53
C SER A 152 -8.34 10.68 9.97
N GLU A 153 -9.12 10.21 10.95
CA GLU A 153 -8.76 10.32 12.38
C GLU A 153 -7.97 9.10 12.91
N SER A 154 -7.38 8.30 12.03
CA SER A 154 -6.57 7.11 12.37
C SER A 154 -7.28 6.07 13.26
N GLN A 155 -8.61 6.04 13.29
CA GLN A 155 -9.38 5.14 14.16
C GLN A 155 -9.23 3.67 13.74
N VAL A 156 -9.05 3.38 12.45
CA VAL A 156 -8.74 2.01 12.00
C VAL A 156 -7.36 1.62 12.51
N LYS A 157 -6.33 2.47 12.32
CA LYS A 157 -4.98 2.27 12.83
C LYS A 157 -4.96 1.99 14.35
N TYR A 158 -5.67 2.80 15.13
CA TYR A 158 -5.78 2.63 16.58
C TYR A 158 -6.52 1.35 17.00
N ASP A 159 -7.60 0.98 16.29
CA ASP A 159 -8.31 -0.27 16.54
C ASP A 159 -7.44 -1.49 16.25
N LEU A 160 -6.68 -1.47 15.14
CA LEU A 160 -5.72 -2.51 14.80
C LEU A 160 -4.61 -2.63 15.84
N TYR A 161 -4.05 -1.52 16.32
CA TYR A 161 -3.06 -1.53 17.40
C TYR A 161 -3.61 -2.21 18.66
N LYS A 162 -4.81 -1.84 19.12
CA LYS A 162 -5.45 -2.46 20.29
C LYS A 162 -5.68 -3.97 20.12
N ARG A 163 -5.93 -4.44 18.90
CA ARG A 163 -6.17 -5.87 18.60
C ARG A 163 -4.89 -6.69 18.52
N TYR A 164 -3.81 -6.10 18.01
CA TYR A 164 -2.65 -6.86 17.54
C TYR A 164 -1.32 -6.48 18.22
N GLY A 165 -1.28 -5.37 18.97
CA GLY A 165 -0.10 -4.93 19.72
C GLY A 165 1.03 -4.35 18.86
N SER A 166 0.75 -4.06 17.58
CA SER A 166 1.69 -3.45 16.63
C SER A 166 0.96 -2.37 15.83
N MET A 167 1.65 -1.27 15.53
CA MET A 167 1.06 -0.14 14.82
C MET A 167 0.99 -0.45 13.33
N ALA A 168 -0.21 -0.43 12.76
CA ALA A 168 -0.37 -0.51 11.31
C ALA A 168 0.15 0.80 10.65
N ALA A 169 0.91 0.67 9.57
CA ALA A 169 1.74 1.76 9.03
C ALA A 169 1.29 2.24 7.63
N ALA A 170 -0.03 2.37 7.47
CA ALA A 170 -0.67 2.98 6.31
C ALA A 170 -1.88 3.81 6.76
N GLY A 171 -2.45 4.60 5.86
CA GLY A 171 -3.68 5.35 6.10
C GLY A 171 -4.88 4.42 6.26
N ASP A 172 -5.85 4.84 7.07
CA ASP A 172 -7.05 4.04 7.41
C ASP A 172 -7.81 3.53 6.17
N ARG A 173 -7.88 4.36 5.12
CA ARG A 173 -8.51 4.01 3.84
C ARG A 173 -7.86 2.81 3.17
N HIS A 174 -6.56 2.60 3.31
CA HIS A 174 -5.87 1.44 2.76
C HIS A 174 -6.02 0.25 3.70
N LEU A 175 -5.74 0.44 4.98
CA LEU A 175 -5.80 -0.61 6.01
C LEU A 175 -7.16 -1.31 6.05
N ALA A 176 -8.25 -0.55 5.90
CA ALA A 176 -9.60 -1.07 5.90
C ALA A 176 -9.85 -2.16 4.82
N GLU A 177 -9.17 -2.09 3.68
CA GLU A 177 -9.37 -3.03 2.56
C GLU A 177 -8.72 -4.40 2.81
N PHE A 178 -7.76 -4.49 3.72
CA PHE A 178 -7.08 -5.77 4.04
C PHE A 178 -7.79 -6.57 5.14
N MET A 179 -8.86 -6.02 5.69
CA MET A 179 -9.54 -6.55 6.86
C MET A 179 -10.91 -7.11 6.47
N PRO A 180 -11.47 -8.05 7.24
CA PRO A 180 -12.82 -8.54 6.98
C PRO A 180 -13.81 -7.40 6.80
N LYS A 181 -14.63 -7.47 5.73
CA LYS A 181 -15.61 -6.43 5.38
C LYS A 181 -16.44 -5.98 6.60
N SER A 182 -16.83 -6.92 7.45
CA SER A 182 -17.66 -6.68 8.63
C SER A 182 -17.06 -5.72 9.67
N LEU A 183 -15.76 -5.44 9.63
CA LEU A 183 -15.09 -4.54 10.57
C LEU A 183 -15.22 -3.06 10.19
N TYR A 184 -14.72 -2.68 9.01
CA TYR A 184 -14.53 -1.27 8.64
C TYR A 184 -15.31 -0.84 7.39
N LEU A 185 -15.69 -1.80 6.52
CA LEU A 185 -16.28 -1.56 5.21
C LEU A 185 -17.66 -2.22 5.05
N LYS A 186 -18.36 -2.45 6.18
CA LYS A 186 -19.68 -3.11 6.18
C LYS A 186 -20.72 -2.29 5.44
N ASP A 187 -20.82 -1.01 5.78
CA ASP A 187 -21.76 -0.03 5.26
C ASP A 187 -21.22 1.40 5.51
N LEU A 188 -21.88 2.40 4.93
CA LEU A 188 -21.47 3.80 5.06
C LEU A 188 -21.50 4.31 6.52
N ASN A 189 -22.40 3.80 7.36
CA ASN A 189 -22.45 4.17 8.78
C ASN A 189 -21.20 3.67 9.53
N THR A 190 -20.75 2.45 9.21
CA THR A 190 -19.54 1.85 9.78
C THR A 190 -18.30 2.64 9.34
N ILE A 191 -18.21 3.01 8.06
CA ILE A 191 -17.11 3.83 7.54
C ILE A 191 -17.06 5.19 8.25
N ALA A 192 -18.21 5.87 8.35
CA ALA A 192 -18.32 7.15 9.06
C ALA A 192 -17.92 7.03 10.54
N LYS A 193 -18.27 5.92 11.21
CA LYS A 193 -17.86 5.66 12.59
C LYS A 193 -16.33 5.60 12.75
N TYR A 194 -15.63 5.03 11.76
CA TYR A 194 -14.17 4.91 11.74
C TYR A 194 -13.45 6.11 11.10
N LYS A 195 -14.19 7.13 10.69
CA LYS A 195 -13.65 8.45 10.37
C LYS A 195 -12.59 8.47 9.26
N PHE A 196 -12.86 7.72 8.20
CA PHE A 196 -12.08 7.75 6.95
C PHE A 196 -13.02 7.81 5.75
N HIS A 197 -12.47 8.10 4.58
CA HIS A 197 -13.27 8.30 3.36
C HIS A 197 -13.05 7.21 2.33
N LEU A 198 -14.09 6.95 1.54
CA LEU A 198 -13.95 6.27 0.26
C LEU A 198 -13.50 7.29 -0.80
N THR A 199 -12.79 6.84 -1.82
CA THR A 199 -12.40 7.67 -2.96
C THR A 199 -13.19 7.24 -4.20
N PRO A 200 -14.32 7.91 -4.51
CA PRO A 200 -15.10 7.59 -5.71
C PRO A 200 -14.26 7.77 -6.98
N ILE A 201 -14.57 6.97 -8.01
CA ILE A 201 -13.93 7.13 -9.32
C ILE A 201 -14.25 8.52 -9.93
N GLN A 202 -15.43 9.08 -9.64
CA GLN A 202 -15.78 10.43 -10.10
C GLN A 202 -14.79 11.48 -9.58
N TRP A 203 -14.44 11.44 -8.29
CA TRP A 203 -13.44 12.34 -7.72
C TRP A 203 -12.09 12.25 -8.45
N ARG A 204 -11.68 11.03 -8.84
CA ARG A 204 -10.44 10.82 -9.62
C ARG A 204 -10.52 11.43 -11.02
N LYS A 205 -11.69 11.36 -11.68
CA LYS A 205 -11.94 11.99 -12.98
C LYS A 205 -11.92 13.52 -12.86
N ASP A 206 -12.57 14.07 -11.83
CA ASP A 206 -12.61 15.51 -11.60
C ASP A 206 -11.20 16.06 -11.33
N ARG A 207 -10.41 15.34 -10.52
CA ARG A 207 -8.99 15.67 -10.30
C ARG A 207 -8.17 15.64 -11.60
N LEU A 208 -8.41 14.68 -12.50
CA LEU A 208 -7.70 14.63 -13.79
C LEU A 208 -7.98 15.91 -14.59
N VAL A 209 -9.25 16.33 -14.68
CA VAL A 209 -9.64 17.57 -15.37
C VAL A 209 -8.99 18.80 -14.72
N GLU A 210 -8.92 18.86 -13.38
CA GLU A 210 -8.23 19.94 -12.67
C GLU A 210 -6.73 19.97 -12.99
N GLN A 211 -6.07 18.81 -13.01
CA GLN A 211 -4.65 18.69 -13.32
C GLN A 211 -4.36 19.10 -14.77
N GLU A 212 -5.21 18.71 -15.72
CA GLU A 212 -5.10 19.14 -17.12
C GLU A 212 -5.21 20.66 -17.27
N LYS A 213 -6.09 21.31 -16.51
CA LYS A 213 -6.18 22.79 -16.48
C LYS A 213 -4.89 23.41 -15.96
N LYS A 214 -4.35 22.91 -14.84
CA LYS A 214 -3.07 23.37 -14.29
C LYS A 214 -1.92 23.20 -15.29
N ILE A 215 -1.84 22.05 -15.96
CA ILE A 215 -0.83 21.79 -17.00
C ILE A 215 -0.96 22.81 -18.13
N ARG A 216 -2.18 23.11 -18.60
CA ARG A 216 -2.40 24.13 -19.64
C ARG A 216 -1.93 25.52 -19.20
N LEU A 217 -2.25 25.94 -17.97
CA LEU A 217 -1.80 27.23 -17.43
C LEU A 217 -0.27 27.33 -17.34
N LEU A 218 0.42 26.23 -17.01
CA LEU A 218 1.88 26.17 -17.02
C LEU A 218 2.44 26.29 -18.45
N ILE A 219 1.86 25.59 -19.43
CA ILE A 219 2.28 25.63 -20.84
C ILE A 219 2.06 27.03 -21.44
N GLU A 220 0.96 27.68 -21.08
CA GLU A 220 0.61 29.04 -21.52
C GLU A 220 1.36 30.12 -20.74
N GLU A 221 2.29 29.75 -19.84
CA GLU A 221 3.08 30.65 -18.99
C GLU A 221 2.22 31.60 -18.11
N LYS A 222 0.97 31.23 -17.85
CA LYS A 222 0.04 32.00 -17.01
C LYS A 222 0.26 31.78 -15.53
N GLU A 223 0.90 30.68 -15.15
CA GLU A 223 1.37 30.41 -13.79
C GLU A 223 2.84 29.97 -13.81
N PRO A 224 3.67 30.43 -12.86
CA PRO A 224 5.07 30.03 -12.81
C PRO A 224 5.21 28.58 -12.31
N LEU A 225 6.12 27.81 -12.91
CA LEU A 225 6.51 26.51 -12.41
C LEU A 225 7.22 26.65 -11.06
N LYS A 226 6.60 26.16 -9.98
CA LYS A 226 7.21 26.12 -8.65
C LYS A 226 7.90 24.78 -8.44
N ILE A 227 9.22 24.81 -8.33
CA ILE A 227 10.01 23.62 -7.99
C ILE A 227 10.23 23.60 -6.48
N THR A 228 9.51 22.71 -5.80
CA THR A 228 9.65 22.47 -4.36
C THR A 228 9.87 20.99 -4.10
N SER A 229 10.43 20.65 -2.93
CA SER A 229 10.52 19.25 -2.51
C SER A 229 9.12 18.65 -2.38
N SER A 230 8.91 17.47 -2.95
CA SER A 230 7.66 16.72 -2.78
C SER A 230 7.56 15.99 -1.44
N GLY A 231 8.69 15.80 -0.76
CA GLY A 231 8.79 14.92 0.42
C GLY A 231 8.84 13.42 0.09
N GLU A 232 8.89 13.05 -1.19
CA GLU A 232 9.06 11.67 -1.64
C GLU A 232 10.52 11.23 -1.61
N GLU A 233 10.78 9.95 -1.32
CA GLU A 233 12.16 9.42 -1.23
C GLU A 233 12.78 9.08 -2.60
N GLY A 234 12.02 9.13 -3.70
CA GLY A 234 12.50 8.66 -5.01
C GLY A 234 13.80 9.32 -5.48
N ILE A 235 13.93 10.65 -5.34
CA ILE A 235 15.15 11.38 -5.70
C ILE A 235 16.31 11.02 -4.76
N ARG A 236 16.04 10.82 -3.46
CA ARG A 236 17.06 10.43 -2.48
C ARG A 236 17.55 9.01 -2.71
N GLN A 237 16.66 8.09 -3.06
CA GLN A 237 17.03 6.72 -3.45
C GLN A 237 17.93 6.74 -4.70
N ILE A 238 17.61 7.55 -5.71
CA ILE A 238 18.47 7.73 -6.89
C ILE A 238 19.84 8.29 -6.49
N LYS A 239 19.89 9.35 -5.67
CA LYS A 239 21.15 9.92 -5.16
C LYS A 239 21.99 8.87 -4.42
N ALA A 240 21.36 8.06 -3.57
CA ALA A 240 22.04 7.00 -2.84
C ALA A 240 22.59 5.91 -3.78
N LEU A 241 21.81 5.48 -4.78
CA LEU A 241 22.24 4.51 -5.80
C LEU A 241 23.37 5.05 -6.68
N LEU A 242 23.44 6.37 -6.87
CA LEU A 242 24.57 7.05 -7.52
C LEU A 242 25.78 7.28 -6.59
N GLY A 243 25.70 6.83 -5.32
CA GLY A 243 26.80 6.93 -4.36
C GLY A 243 26.95 8.30 -3.69
N MET A 244 25.95 9.19 -3.83
CA MET A 244 26.01 10.54 -3.25
C MET A 244 25.68 10.56 -1.75
N GLU A 245 24.92 9.59 -1.25
CA GLU A 245 24.60 9.42 0.17
C GLU A 245 24.38 7.94 0.52
N THR A 246 24.38 7.61 1.81
CA THR A 246 23.79 6.35 2.29
C THR A 246 22.39 6.67 2.81
N LEU A 247 21.39 5.95 2.31
CA LEU A 247 19.99 6.14 2.69
C LEU A 247 19.43 4.87 3.32
N ILE A 248 18.73 5.00 4.44
CA ILE A 248 17.93 3.92 5.03
C ILE A 248 16.47 4.33 4.91
N THR A 249 15.67 3.56 4.19
CA THR A 249 14.24 3.82 3.99
C THR A 249 13.48 2.54 3.69
N ASN A 250 12.16 2.54 3.85
CA ASN A 250 11.30 1.41 3.52
C ASN A 250 11.16 1.26 1.99
N VAL A 251 11.12 0.00 1.53
CA VAL A 251 11.04 -0.36 0.12
C VAL A 251 10.28 -1.66 -0.02
N ASN A 252 9.54 -1.80 -1.12
CA ASN A 252 9.01 -3.08 -1.55
C ASN A 252 10.06 -3.85 -2.35
N HIS A 253 10.47 -5.02 -1.87
CA HIS A 253 11.48 -5.86 -2.51
C HIS A 253 11.16 -7.35 -2.29
N LEU A 254 11.74 -8.23 -3.10
CA LEU A 254 11.67 -9.67 -2.83
C LEU A 254 12.16 -9.99 -1.42
N ASN A 255 11.44 -10.87 -0.73
CA ASN A 255 11.84 -11.40 0.55
C ASN A 255 13.00 -12.39 0.36
N LEU A 256 14.18 -11.95 0.75
CA LEU A 256 15.43 -12.70 0.81
C LEU A 256 15.71 -13.22 2.23
N GLY A 257 14.75 -13.04 3.15
CA GLY A 257 14.86 -13.43 4.56
C GLY A 257 14.69 -12.26 5.53
N GLN A 258 14.59 -11.03 5.02
CA GLN A 258 14.46 -9.83 5.84
C GLN A 258 13.11 -9.73 6.56
N ALA A 259 12.05 -10.32 6.01
CA ALA A 259 10.74 -10.40 6.66
C ALA A 259 10.54 -11.82 7.21
N GLN A 260 11.00 -12.04 8.45
CA GLN A 260 11.02 -13.36 9.08
C GLN A 260 9.63 -13.98 9.18
N GLY A 261 9.54 -15.28 8.87
CA GLY A 261 8.28 -16.02 8.89
C GLY A 261 7.45 -15.87 7.62
N LEU A 262 7.65 -14.84 6.80
CA LEU A 262 6.96 -14.69 5.51
C LEU A 262 7.67 -15.51 4.40
N PRO A 263 6.95 -15.98 3.37
CA PRO A 263 7.54 -16.75 2.26
C PRO A 263 8.69 -16.00 1.55
N LEU A 264 9.77 -16.71 1.25
CA LEU A 264 10.86 -16.20 0.41
C LEU A 264 10.39 -16.00 -1.04
N GLY A 265 11.05 -15.09 -1.77
CA GLY A 265 10.75 -14.80 -3.18
C GLY A 265 9.42 -14.06 -3.42
N GLN A 266 8.68 -13.72 -2.36
CA GLN A 266 7.53 -12.83 -2.45
C GLN A 266 7.91 -11.40 -2.11
N VAL A 267 7.26 -10.42 -2.73
CA VAL A 267 7.48 -9.01 -2.39
C VAL A 267 6.95 -8.71 -0.99
N VAL A 268 7.80 -8.09 -0.20
CA VAL A 268 7.52 -7.58 1.16
C VAL A 268 8.00 -6.14 1.24
N GLU A 269 7.48 -5.40 2.21
CA GLU A 269 7.93 -4.05 2.50
C GLU A 269 8.65 -4.00 3.85
N THR A 270 9.93 -3.64 3.80
CA THR A 270 10.84 -3.49 4.96
C THR A 270 11.80 -2.34 4.71
N ASN A 271 12.56 -1.95 5.72
CA ASN A 271 13.70 -1.06 5.50
C ASN A 271 14.79 -1.73 4.64
N ALA A 272 15.52 -0.91 3.89
CA ALA A 272 16.73 -1.30 3.19
C ALA A 272 17.76 -0.17 3.25
N VAL A 273 19.03 -0.56 3.17
CA VAL A 273 20.16 0.37 3.03
C VAL A 273 20.47 0.52 1.54
N PHE A 274 20.38 1.75 1.04
CA PHE A 274 20.80 2.15 -0.30
C PHE A 274 22.20 2.75 -0.24
N ARG A 275 23.06 2.32 -1.16
CA ARG A 275 24.42 2.82 -1.41
C ARG A 275 24.69 2.78 -2.92
N TYR A 276 25.89 3.18 -3.32
CA TYR A 276 26.33 3.09 -4.71
C TYR A 276 26.01 1.72 -5.33
N ASP A 277 25.18 1.73 -6.36
CA ASP A 277 24.66 0.57 -7.11
C ASP A 277 24.16 -0.60 -6.24
N SER A 278 23.63 -0.32 -5.04
CA SER A 278 23.28 -1.36 -4.07
C SER A 278 22.03 -1.02 -3.27
N LEU A 279 21.19 -2.05 -3.09
CA LEU A 279 20.04 -2.07 -2.19
C LEU A 279 20.15 -3.34 -1.34
N THR A 280 20.30 -3.17 -0.02
CA THR A 280 20.43 -4.28 0.93
C THR A 280 19.29 -4.22 1.95
N PRO A 281 18.28 -5.11 1.88
CA PRO A 281 17.21 -5.15 2.87
C PRO A 281 17.74 -5.43 4.28
N THR A 282 17.20 -4.74 5.28
CA THR A 282 17.55 -4.98 6.70
C THR A 282 16.58 -5.97 7.32
N ILE A 283 17.07 -6.89 8.15
CA ILE A 283 16.23 -7.85 8.85
C ILE A 283 15.30 -7.11 9.82
N ALA A 284 14.00 -7.18 9.55
CA ALA A 284 12.97 -6.61 10.41
C ALA A 284 12.61 -7.58 11.54
N LYS A 285 12.08 -7.07 12.65
CA LYS A 285 11.53 -7.96 13.69
C LYS A 285 10.35 -8.74 13.14
N LYS A 286 10.27 -10.00 13.56
CA LYS A 286 9.17 -10.89 13.24
C LYS A 286 7.83 -10.26 13.66
N LEU A 287 6.87 -10.26 12.73
CA LEU A 287 5.52 -9.79 12.98
C LEU A 287 4.84 -10.58 14.10
N PRO A 288 3.96 -9.95 14.91
CA PRO A 288 3.12 -10.69 15.85
C PRO A 288 2.34 -11.79 15.13
N ILE A 289 2.20 -12.97 15.75
CA ILE A 289 1.69 -14.17 15.07
C ILE A 289 0.30 -13.99 14.43
N LYS A 290 -0.56 -13.15 15.02
CA LYS A 290 -1.88 -12.81 14.47
C LYS A 290 -1.77 -11.98 13.20
N VAL A 291 -0.86 -11.01 13.17
CA VAL A 291 -0.55 -10.17 12.01
C VAL A 291 0.10 -11.00 10.91
N GLU A 292 1.11 -11.81 11.26
CA GLU A 292 1.80 -12.71 10.33
C GLU A 292 0.81 -13.61 9.57
N LYS A 293 -0.21 -14.16 10.26
CA LYS A 293 -1.28 -14.97 9.63
C LYS A 293 -2.11 -14.17 8.63
N MET A 294 -2.46 -12.93 8.94
CA MET A 294 -3.20 -12.05 8.01
C MET A 294 -2.37 -11.73 6.76
N VAL A 295 -1.11 -11.33 6.96
CA VAL A 295 -0.18 -11.04 5.86
C VAL A 295 0.02 -12.28 4.98
N LYS A 296 0.24 -13.46 5.58
CA LYS A 296 0.37 -14.73 4.85
C LYS A 296 -0.84 -15.09 4.01
N ARG A 297 -2.05 -14.82 4.51
CA ARG A 297 -3.30 -15.03 3.73
C ARG A 297 -3.29 -14.17 2.46
N LEU A 298 -2.90 -12.91 2.57
CA LEU A 298 -2.82 -11.97 1.44
C LEU A 298 -1.71 -12.37 0.47
N MET A 299 -0.54 -12.78 0.98
CA MET A 299 0.54 -13.33 0.17
C MET A 299 0.12 -14.61 -0.58
N LYS A 300 -0.78 -15.43 -0.01
CA LYS A 300 -1.36 -16.56 -0.74
C LYS A 300 -2.20 -16.09 -1.93
N ASN A 301 -2.91 -14.98 -1.81
CA ASN A 301 -3.65 -14.37 -2.91
C ASN A 301 -2.70 -13.88 -4.01
N HIS A 302 -1.58 -13.24 -3.65
CA HIS A 302 -0.56 -12.84 -4.62
C HIS A 302 -0.01 -14.05 -5.40
N GLN A 303 0.28 -15.16 -4.72
CA GLN A 303 0.72 -16.40 -5.37
C GLN A 303 -0.34 -16.96 -6.33
N LEU A 304 -1.62 -16.92 -5.95
CA LEU A 304 -2.72 -17.36 -6.80
C LEU A 304 -2.86 -16.46 -8.04
N LEU A 305 -2.67 -15.14 -7.90
CA LEU A 305 -2.68 -14.20 -9.02
C LEU A 305 -1.49 -14.42 -9.95
N MET A 306 -0.28 -14.61 -9.42
CA MET A 306 0.90 -14.99 -10.24
C MET A 306 0.66 -16.31 -10.97
N LYS A 307 0.08 -17.30 -10.30
CA LYS A 307 -0.28 -18.57 -10.94
C LYS A 307 -1.32 -18.38 -12.04
N SER A 308 -2.32 -17.52 -11.83
CA SER A 308 -3.30 -17.15 -12.85
C SER A 308 -2.61 -16.57 -14.08
N PHE A 309 -1.67 -15.64 -13.89
CA PHE A 309 -0.88 -15.05 -14.96
C PHE A 309 -0.03 -16.09 -15.72
N GLN A 310 0.76 -16.89 -14.99
CA GLN A 310 1.65 -17.91 -15.58
C GLN A 310 0.90 -18.98 -16.37
N THR A 311 -0.27 -19.41 -15.88
CA THR A 311 -1.06 -20.48 -16.49
C THR A 311 -2.15 -19.95 -17.43
N LYS A 312 -2.34 -18.63 -17.49
CA LYS A 312 -3.44 -17.95 -18.19
C LYS A 312 -4.83 -18.44 -17.76
N ASP A 313 -4.95 -18.96 -16.55
CA ASP A 313 -6.20 -19.53 -16.01
C ASP A 313 -6.81 -18.61 -14.94
N LEU A 314 -7.95 -18.00 -15.28
CA LEU A 314 -8.71 -17.10 -14.39
C LEU A 314 -9.28 -17.82 -13.15
N LYS A 315 -9.32 -19.16 -13.13
CA LYS A 315 -9.71 -19.93 -11.94
C LYS A 315 -8.88 -19.57 -10.72
N TYR A 316 -7.57 -19.34 -10.88
CA TYR A 316 -6.71 -18.98 -9.77
C TYR A 316 -6.97 -17.56 -9.27
N ALA A 317 -7.28 -16.61 -10.17
CA ALA A 317 -7.71 -15.27 -9.78
C ALA A 317 -9.04 -15.31 -9.01
N PHE A 318 -9.99 -16.14 -9.45
CA PHE A 318 -11.23 -16.35 -8.70
C PHE A 318 -10.96 -16.97 -7.32
N GLN A 319 -10.04 -17.93 -7.20
CA GLN A 319 -9.62 -18.46 -5.89
C GLN A 319 -9.00 -17.38 -4.99
N ALA A 320 -8.17 -16.49 -5.54
CA ALA A 320 -7.62 -15.36 -4.81
C ALA A 320 -8.74 -14.45 -4.28
N LEU A 321 -9.77 -14.19 -5.10
CA LEU A 321 -10.93 -13.40 -4.71
C LEU A 321 -11.76 -14.07 -3.61
N VAL A 322 -12.03 -15.37 -3.73
CA VAL A 322 -12.72 -16.16 -2.69
C VAL A 322 -11.96 -16.11 -1.36
N ASN A 323 -10.62 -16.13 -1.41
CA ASN A 323 -9.79 -16.05 -0.22
C ASN A 323 -9.55 -14.60 0.25
N ASP A 324 -10.03 -13.57 -0.44
CA ASP A 324 -9.85 -12.17 -0.04
C ASP A 324 -10.70 -11.82 1.21
N PRO A 325 -10.14 -11.11 2.22
CA PRO A 325 -10.87 -10.73 3.42
C PRO A 325 -12.15 -9.91 3.17
N LEU A 326 -12.21 -9.08 2.13
CA LEU A 326 -13.40 -8.27 1.82
C LEU A 326 -14.56 -9.09 1.26
N CYS A 327 -14.25 -10.26 0.69
CA CYS A 327 -15.23 -11.12 0.03
C CYS A 327 -15.76 -12.23 0.96
N ASN A 328 -15.22 -12.36 2.17
CA ASN A 328 -15.45 -13.53 3.04
C ASN A 328 -16.89 -13.70 3.54
N THR A 329 -17.74 -12.67 3.47
CA THR A 329 -19.16 -12.74 3.85
C THR A 329 -20.12 -12.81 2.66
N VAL A 330 -19.61 -12.84 1.43
CA VAL A 330 -20.45 -12.88 0.21
C VAL A 330 -20.65 -14.34 -0.19
N ASP A 331 -21.87 -14.70 -0.58
CA ASP A 331 -22.16 -16.05 -1.06
C ASP A 331 -21.28 -16.39 -2.28
N LYS A 332 -20.83 -17.64 -2.36
CA LYS A 332 -19.89 -18.05 -3.41
C LYS A 332 -20.48 -17.92 -4.82
N ASN A 333 -21.79 -18.15 -5.00
CA ASN A 333 -22.44 -17.99 -6.29
C ASN A 333 -22.57 -16.51 -6.68
N GLU A 334 -22.88 -15.65 -5.71
CA GLU A 334 -22.87 -14.20 -5.93
C GLU A 334 -21.47 -13.68 -6.28
N LEU A 335 -20.44 -14.18 -5.58
CA LEU A 335 -19.05 -13.81 -5.85
C LEU A 335 -18.60 -14.27 -7.23
N ASN A 336 -18.99 -15.48 -7.66
CA ASN A 336 -18.74 -15.97 -9.01
C ASN A 336 -19.45 -15.12 -10.06
N LYS A 337 -20.71 -14.73 -9.82
CA LYS A 337 -21.45 -13.83 -10.72
C LYS A 337 -20.77 -12.48 -10.83
N MET A 338 -20.35 -11.88 -9.71
CA MET A 338 -19.60 -10.64 -9.69
C MET A 338 -18.28 -10.76 -10.47
N PHE A 339 -17.51 -11.83 -10.24
CA PHE A 339 -16.24 -12.05 -10.91
C PHE A 339 -16.42 -12.13 -12.43
N LYS A 340 -17.40 -12.91 -12.91
CA LYS A 340 -17.72 -13.02 -14.34
C LYS A 340 -18.12 -11.68 -14.94
N GLU A 341 -19.03 -10.95 -14.29
CA GLU A 341 -19.44 -9.61 -14.77
C GLU A 341 -18.25 -8.65 -14.87
N MET A 342 -17.32 -8.68 -13.91
CA MET A 342 -16.11 -7.86 -13.96
C MET A 342 -15.15 -8.29 -15.08
N VAL A 343 -14.99 -9.60 -15.30
CA VAL A 343 -14.18 -10.13 -16.41
C VAL A 343 -14.79 -9.74 -17.75
N ASP A 344 -16.10 -9.89 -17.93
CA ASP A 344 -16.80 -9.52 -19.17
C ASP A 344 -16.64 -8.03 -19.48
N LEU A 345 -16.78 -7.16 -18.46
CA LEU A 345 -16.59 -5.72 -18.59
C LEU A 345 -15.14 -5.33 -18.94
N LEU A 346 -14.17 -6.13 -18.50
CA LEU A 346 -12.74 -5.87 -18.69
C LEU A 346 -12.11 -6.74 -19.77
N ASN A 347 -12.92 -7.49 -20.52
CA ASN A 347 -12.47 -8.41 -21.55
C ASN A 347 -11.42 -7.81 -22.52
N PRO A 348 -11.58 -6.56 -23.03
CA PRO A 348 -10.59 -5.93 -23.91
C PRO A 348 -9.21 -5.67 -23.28
N HIS A 349 -9.08 -5.85 -21.97
CA HIS A 349 -7.84 -5.66 -21.21
C HIS A 349 -7.29 -6.98 -20.64
N LEU A 350 -7.94 -8.11 -20.94
CA LEU A 350 -7.62 -9.43 -20.41
C LEU A 350 -7.25 -10.44 -21.51
N ASP A 351 -6.83 -9.94 -22.68
CA ASP A 351 -6.58 -10.74 -23.90
C ASP A 351 -5.76 -12.02 -23.68
N ILE A 352 -4.76 -12.00 -22.78
CA ILE A 352 -3.90 -13.16 -22.55
C ILE A 352 -4.60 -14.32 -21.84
N TYR A 353 -5.74 -14.06 -21.19
CA TYR A 353 -6.53 -15.03 -20.42
C TYR A 353 -7.73 -15.57 -21.20
N MET A 354 -8.03 -14.98 -22.35
CA MET A 354 -9.21 -15.28 -23.17
C MET A 354 -8.88 -16.12 -24.41
N ARG A 355 -7.59 -16.41 -24.61
CA ARG A 355 -7.04 -17.31 -25.64
C ARG A 355 -6.72 -18.65 -25.02
#